data_AF-A0A966SG27-F1
#
_entry.id   AF-A0A966SG27-F1
#
_cell.length_a   1.000
_cell.length_b   1.000
_cell.length_c   1.000
_cell.angle_alpha   90.00
_cell.angle_beta   90.00
_cell.angle_gamma   90.00
#
_symmetry.space_group_name_H-M   'P 1'
#
loop_
_entity.id
_entity.type
_entity.pdbx_description
1 polymer ?
#
loop_
_entity_poly.entity_id
_entity_poly.type
_entity_poly.pdbx_seq_one_letter_code
_entity_poly.pdbx_strand_id
1 'polypeptide(L)'
;NPMKQAIAAGATFVARTTHTNPNHVLQMMEAAMDHDGFSFIECLSECVEFYPGAFDGANPRKGGQFPEVPKDHDVTDEYAAYKLSEELMPGKFGIFYKVNRPTKNANEAKIISTNREKFAALPDWQILQKNFDRMK
;
A
#
# COMPACT_ATOMS: atom_id res chain seq x y z
N ASN A 1 -9.89 -9.92 -7.85
CA ASN A 1 -8.59 -10.09 -7.17
C ASN A 1 -8.17 -8.73 -6.61
N PRO A 2 -8.39 -8.49 -5.31
CA PRO A 2 -8.07 -7.22 -4.65
C PRO A 2 -6.60 -6.80 -4.78
N MET A 3 -5.67 -7.76 -4.76
CA MET A 3 -4.23 -7.50 -4.92
C MET A 3 -3.93 -6.87 -6.29
N LYS A 4 -4.42 -7.49 -7.37
CA LYS A 4 -4.25 -6.96 -8.74
C LYS A 4 -4.86 -5.56 -8.88
N GLN A 5 -6.01 -5.33 -8.25
CA GLN A 5 -6.66 -4.02 -8.28
C GLN A 5 -5.85 -2.96 -7.52
N ALA A 6 -5.27 -3.30 -6.37
CA ALA A 6 -4.43 -2.39 -5.59
C ALA A 6 -3.15 -2.01 -6.37
N ILE A 7 -2.49 -2.99 -6.99
CA ILE A 7 -1.30 -2.73 -7.83
C ILE A 7 -1.68 -1.83 -9.01
N ALA A 8 -2.76 -2.15 -9.73
CA ALA A 8 -3.23 -1.36 -10.87
C ALA A 8 -3.68 0.06 -10.50
N ALA A 9 -4.21 0.25 -9.29
CA ALA A 9 -4.57 1.56 -8.76
C ALA A 9 -3.35 2.40 -8.34
N GLY A 10 -2.14 1.84 -8.37
CA GLY A 10 -0.90 2.54 -8.05
C GLY A 10 -0.51 2.49 -6.57
N ALA A 11 -1.01 1.51 -5.80
CA ALA A 11 -0.51 1.28 -4.45
C ALA A 11 1.00 1.00 -4.47
N THR A 12 1.76 1.63 -3.56
CA THR A 12 3.22 1.51 -3.53
C THR A 12 3.72 0.46 -2.56
N PHE A 13 2.82 -0.10 -1.74
CA PHE A 13 3.04 -1.29 -0.94
C PHE A 13 1.80 -2.18 -1.00
N VAL A 14 1.98 -3.46 -1.33
CA VAL A 14 0.90 -4.44 -1.47
C VAL A 14 1.34 -5.75 -0.83
N ALA A 15 0.57 -6.25 0.14
CA ALA A 15 0.85 -7.49 0.85
C ALA A 15 -0.41 -8.34 1.08
N ARG A 16 -0.23 -9.63 1.34
CA ARG A 16 -1.32 -10.57 1.71
C ARG A 16 -1.00 -11.29 3.02
N THR A 17 -1.99 -11.45 3.87
CA THR A 17 -1.90 -12.18 5.15
C THR A 17 -3.20 -12.94 5.45
N THR A 18 -3.26 -13.66 6.56
CA THR A 18 -4.45 -14.39 7.04
C THR A 18 -4.64 -14.16 8.53
N HIS A 19 -5.90 -13.99 8.96
CA HIS A 19 -6.24 -13.85 10.38
C HIS A 19 -5.79 -15.06 11.23
N THR A 20 -5.57 -16.23 10.61
CA THR A 20 -5.14 -17.46 11.31
C THR A 20 -3.67 -17.43 11.75
N ASN A 21 -2.88 -16.48 11.24
CA ASN A 21 -1.48 -16.25 11.61
C ASN A 21 -1.29 -14.80 12.13
N PRO A 22 -1.64 -14.51 13.40
CA PRO A 22 -1.60 -13.15 13.95
C PRO A 22 -0.18 -12.56 13.97
N ASN A 23 0.86 -13.37 14.15
CA ASN A 23 2.24 -12.91 14.12
C ASN A 23 2.62 -12.36 12.73
N HIS A 24 2.21 -13.06 11.66
CA HIS A 24 2.45 -12.57 10.29
C HIS A 24 1.60 -11.35 9.96
N VAL A 25 0.35 -11.26 10.47
CA VAL A 25 -0.46 -10.03 10.35
C VAL A 25 0.27 -8.84 10.95
N LEU A 26 0.82 -8.99 12.17
CA LEU A 26 1.59 -7.93 12.83
C LEU A 26 2.80 -7.52 11.99
N GLN A 27 3.59 -8.48 11.50
CA GLN A 27 4.74 -8.21 10.63
C GLN A 27 4.36 -7.42 9.37
N MET A 28 3.24 -7.78 8.72
CA MET A 28 2.77 -7.06 7.53
C MET A 28 2.27 -5.65 7.87
N MET A 29 1.64 -5.47 9.02
CA MET A 29 1.17 -4.16 9.50
C MET A 29 2.35 -3.25 9.84
N GLU A 30 3.37 -3.75 10.54
CA GLU A 30 4.60 -3.00 10.83
C GLU A 30 5.29 -2.56 9.54
N ALA A 31 5.52 -3.50 8.61
CA ALA A 31 6.14 -3.20 7.33
C ALA A 31 5.34 -2.20 6.47
N ALA A 32 4.01 -2.22 6.58
CA ALA A 32 3.11 -1.30 5.90
C ALA A 32 3.08 0.10 6.54
N MET A 33 3.21 0.18 7.87
CA MET A 33 3.28 1.45 8.61
C MET A 33 4.63 2.16 8.40
N ASP A 34 5.72 1.40 8.29
CA ASP A 34 7.06 1.91 8.00
C ASP A 34 7.24 2.35 6.53
N HIS A 35 6.28 2.05 5.66
CA HIS A 35 6.34 2.40 4.26
C HIS A 35 5.87 3.84 4.01
N ASP A 36 6.74 4.67 3.41
CA ASP A 36 6.42 6.05 3.02
C ASP A 36 5.58 6.09 1.74
N GLY A 37 4.31 5.75 1.86
CA GLY A 37 3.39 5.66 0.73
C GLY A 37 2.02 5.11 1.09
N PHE A 38 1.24 4.74 0.07
CA PHE A 38 -0.04 4.08 0.28
C PHE A 38 0.18 2.56 0.36
N SER A 39 -0.15 1.99 1.52
CA SER A 39 0.00 0.57 1.82
C SER A 39 -1.36 -0.14 1.81
N PHE A 40 -1.42 -1.27 1.11
CA PHE A 40 -2.58 -2.15 1.06
C PHE A 40 -2.22 -3.55 1.55
N ILE A 41 -3.01 -4.10 2.49
CA ILE A 41 -2.87 -5.47 2.98
C ILE A 41 -4.18 -6.21 2.78
N GLU A 42 -4.17 -7.27 1.97
CA GLU A 42 -5.28 -8.21 1.88
C GLU A 42 -5.20 -9.20 3.05
N CYS A 43 -6.13 -9.12 4.00
CA CYS A 43 -6.22 -10.08 5.11
C CYS A 43 -7.35 -11.08 4.84
N LEU A 44 -6.98 -12.34 4.63
CA LEU A 44 -7.95 -13.43 4.47
C LEU A 44 -8.59 -13.75 5.83
N SER A 45 -9.87 -13.43 5.97
CA SER A 45 -10.66 -13.65 7.18
C SER A 45 -11.95 -14.39 6.84
N GLU A 46 -12.16 -15.55 7.47
CA GLU A 46 -13.44 -16.24 7.35
C GLU A 46 -14.51 -15.52 8.16
N CYS A 47 -15.77 -15.62 7.72
CA CYS A 47 -16.92 -15.24 8.52
C CYS A 47 -17.50 -16.52 9.10
N VAL A 48 -17.29 -16.76 10.40
CA VAL A 48 -17.67 -18.01 11.07
C VAL A 48 -19.17 -18.31 10.99
N GLU A 49 -20.00 -17.27 10.84
CA GLU A 49 -21.46 -17.39 10.76
C GLU A 49 -21.93 -17.77 9.34
N PHE A 50 -21.51 -17.00 8.34
CA PHE A 50 -22.09 -17.09 6.99
C PHE A 50 -21.23 -17.90 6.00
N TYR A 51 -19.93 -17.98 6.22
CA TYR A 51 -19.00 -18.67 5.32
C TYR A 51 -17.82 -19.29 6.07
N PRO A 52 -18.08 -20.28 6.95
CA PRO A 52 -17.05 -20.96 7.70
C PRO A 52 -16.18 -21.80 6.76
N GLY A 53 -14.88 -21.86 7.03
CA GLY A 53 -13.93 -22.68 6.29
C GLY A 53 -13.49 -22.11 4.94
N ALA A 54 -13.92 -20.89 4.60
CA ALA A 54 -13.61 -20.21 3.34
C ALA A 54 -12.12 -20.21 2.99
N PHE A 55 -11.25 -20.16 4.01
CA PHE A 55 -9.80 -20.08 3.86
C PHE A 55 -9.07 -21.21 4.59
N ASP A 56 -9.71 -22.36 4.82
CA ASP A 56 -9.08 -23.50 5.50
C ASP A 56 -7.85 -24.02 4.75
N GLY A 57 -7.85 -23.92 3.43
CA GLY A 57 -6.68 -24.23 2.59
C GLY A 57 -5.45 -23.35 2.90
N ALA A 58 -5.63 -22.19 3.53
CA ALA A 58 -4.56 -21.28 3.96
C ALA A 58 -4.17 -21.45 5.45
N ASN A 59 -4.79 -22.38 6.17
CA ASN A 59 -4.61 -22.56 7.61
C ASN A 59 -3.93 -23.90 7.94
N PRO A 60 -2.63 -23.89 8.33
CA PRO A 60 -1.91 -25.11 8.70
C PRO A 60 -2.56 -25.92 9.83
N ARG A 61 -3.30 -25.27 10.74
CA ARG A 61 -3.98 -25.95 11.86
C ARG A 61 -5.20 -26.76 11.40
N LYS A 62 -5.70 -26.51 10.19
CA LYS A 62 -6.81 -27.24 9.56
C LYS A 62 -6.33 -28.07 8.34
N GLY A 63 -5.02 -28.31 8.21
CA GLY A 63 -4.45 -29.10 7.12
C GLY A 63 -4.16 -28.32 5.82
N GLY A 64 -4.36 -27.00 5.83
CA GLY A 64 -3.97 -26.11 4.74
C GLY A 64 -2.47 -25.79 4.72
N GLN A 65 -2.08 -24.88 3.83
CA GLN A 65 -0.70 -24.43 3.68
C GLN A 65 -0.62 -22.91 3.83
N PHE A 66 0.47 -22.44 4.44
CA PHE A 66 0.80 -21.03 4.52
C PHE A 66 2.15 -20.80 3.80
N PRO A 67 2.19 -20.87 2.46
CA PRO A 67 3.42 -20.64 1.73
C PRO A 67 3.71 -19.13 1.69
N GLU A 68 4.85 -18.74 2.23
CA GLU A 68 5.31 -17.36 2.16
C GLU A 68 5.77 -16.99 0.74
N VAL A 69 5.78 -15.70 0.44
CA VAL A 69 6.40 -15.16 -0.78
C VAL A 69 7.87 -15.61 -0.83
N PRO A 70 8.34 -16.14 -1.97
CA PRO A 70 9.73 -16.57 -2.12
C PRO A 70 10.72 -15.44 -1.82
N LYS A 71 11.85 -15.75 -1.19
CA LYS A 71 12.86 -14.73 -0.80
C LYS A 71 13.55 -14.08 -1.99
N ASP A 72 13.54 -14.74 -3.13
CA ASP A 72 14.07 -14.30 -4.42
C ASP A 72 13.06 -13.47 -5.23
N HIS A 73 11.83 -13.28 -4.72
CA HIS A 73 10.83 -12.41 -5.35
C HIS A 73 11.29 -10.94 -5.32
N ASP A 74 11.39 -10.34 -6.50
CA ASP A 74 11.66 -8.90 -6.61
C ASP A 74 10.38 -8.10 -6.34
N VAL A 75 10.31 -7.51 -5.15
CA VAL A 75 9.19 -6.67 -4.72
C VAL A 75 9.07 -5.36 -5.50
N THR A 76 10.07 -4.99 -6.31
CA THR A 76 10.02 -3.78 -7.13
C THR A 76 9.47 -4.04 -8.55
N ASP A 77 9.40 -5.29 -8.98
CA ASP A 77 8.85 -5.70 -10.27
C ASP A 77 7.31 -5.82 -10.19
N GLU A 78 6.62 -4.87 -10.81
CA GLU A 78 5.17 -4.83 -10.86
C GLU A 78 4.57 -6.05 -11.60
N TYR A 79 5.24 -6.54 -12.66
CA TYR A 79 4.76 -7.69 -13.43
C TYR A 79 4.93 -8.99 -12.66
N ALA A 80 6.05 -9.15 -11.92
CA ALA A 80 6.22 -10.26 -11.00
C ALA A 80 5.16 -10.24 -9.90
N ALA A 81 4.85 -9.06 -9.34
CA ALA A 81 3.78 -8.91 -8.35
C ALA A 81 2.40 -9.31 -8.89
N TYR A 82 2.07 -8.93 -10.14
CA TYR A 82 0.83 -9.37 -10.78
C TYR A 82 0.76 -10.88 -10.94
N LYS A 83 1.81 -11.52 -11.46
CA LYS A 83 1.85 -12.98 -11.62
C LYS A 83 1.65 -13.70 -10.29
N LEU A 84 2.37 -13.25 -9.25
CA LEU A 84 2.27 -13.81 -7.91
C LEU A 84 0.84 -13.65 -7.35
N SER A 85 0.18 -12.53 -7.63
CA SER A 85 -1.20 -12.27 -7.19
C SER A 85 -2.24 -13.21 -7.80
N GLU A 86 -1.96 -13.79 -8.96
CA GLU A 86 -2.87 -14.66 -9.72
C GLU A 86 -2.80 -16.13 -9.31
N GLU A 87 -1.87 -16.49 -8.41
CA GLU A 87 -1.81 -17.84 -7.87
C GLU A 87 -3.12 -18.23 -7.16
N LEU A 88 -3.60 -19.44 -7.46
CA LEU A 88 -4.80 -20.01 -6.87
C LEU A 88 -4.62 -20.29 -5.36
N MET A 89 -5.74 -20.40 -4.65
CA MET A 89 -5.77 -20.66 -3.20
C MET A 89 -4.88 -21.86 -2.82
N PRO A 90 -4.06 -21.77 -1.76
CA PRO A 90 -3.98 -20.71 -0.75
C PRO A 90 -3.27 -19.41 -1.17
N GLY A 91 -2.64 -19.38 -2.35
CA GLY A 91 -1.79 -18.28 -2.79
C GLY A 91 -0.56 -18.10 -1.89
N LYS A 92 0.21 -17.03 -2.11
CA LYS A 92 1.37 -16.67 -1.26
C LYS A 92 1.03 -15.63 -0.21
N PHE A 93 1.78 -15.62 0.89
CA PHE A 93 1.63 -14.67 1.99
C PHE A 93 2.91 -13.86 2.21
N GLY A 94 2.77 -12.55 2.39
CA GLY A 94 3.92 -11.64 2.50
C GLY A 94 3.76 -10.40 1.62
N ILE A 95 4.87 -9.73 1.35
CA ILE A 95 4.93 -8.52 0.53
C ILE A 95 5.09 -8.91 -0.94
N PHE A 96 4.17 -8.44 -1.78
CA PHE A 96 4.14 -8.71 -3.22
C PHE A 96 4.79 -7.56 -3.99
N TYR A 97 4.55 -6.33 -3.54
CA TYR A 97 5.03 -5.13 -4.21
C TYR A 97 5.41 -4.09 -3.16
N LYS A 98 6.57 -3.45 -3.34
CA LYS A 98 7.07 -2.36 -2.51
C LYS A 98 8.00 -1.46 -3.34
N VAL A 99 7.60 -0.22 -3.56
CA VAL A 99 8.41 0.80 -4.25
C VAL A 99 8.29 2.15 -3.58
N ASN A 100 9.37 2.94 -3.59
CA ASN A 100 9.31 4.30 -3.05
C ASN A 100 8.98 5.27 -4.18
N ARG A 101 7.88 6.02 -4.01
CA ARG A 101 7.48 7.12 -4.89
C ARG A 101 7.11 8.32 -4.02
N PRO A 102 7.34 9.57 -4.49
CA PRO A 102 6.97 10.75 -3.71
C PRO A 102 5.51 10.71 -3.29
N THR A 103 5.25 10.81 -1.98
CA THR A 103 3.90 10.82 -1.44
C THR A 103 3.15 12.08 -1.88
N LYS A 104 1.81 12.05 -1.81
CA LYS A 104 0.97 13.23 -2.05
C LYS A 104 1.48 14.43 -1.24
N ASN A 105 1.70 14.21 0.06
CA ASN A 105 2.16 15.25 0.97
C ASN A 105 3.54 15.79 0.60
N ALA A 106 4.47 14.92 0.20
CA ALA A 106 5.80 15.35 -0.28
C ALA A 106 5.70 16.21 -1.55
N ASN A 107 4.85 15.82 -2.51
CA ASN A 107 4.60 16.59 -3.73
C ASN A 107 3.94 17.95 -3.43
N GLU A 108 2.96 17.98 -2.53
CA GLU A 108 2.31 19.23 -2.09
C GLU A 108 3.28 20.15 -1.38
N ALA A 109 4.11 19.62 -0.48
CA ALA A 109 5.13 20.39 0.23
C ALA A 109 6.13 21.03 -0.75
N LYS A 110 6.57 20.30 -1.77
CA LYS A 110 7.44 20.81 -2.83
C LYS A 110 6.77 21.94 -3.64
N ILE A 111 5.49 21.81 -3.97
CA ILE A 111 4.74 22.86 -4.68
C ILE A 111 4.61 24.11 -3.79
N ILE A 112 4.30 23.91 -2.51
CA ILE A 112 4.17 25.01 -1.54
C ILE A 112 5.50 25.75 -1.38
N SER A 113 6.62 25.04 -1.18
CA SER A 113 7.95 25.66 -1.02
C SER A 113 8.35 26.45 -2.26
N THR A 114 8.22 25.85 -3.45
CA THR A 114 8.52 26.49 -4.73
C THR A 114 7.69 27.76 -4.95
N ASN A 115 6.42 27.77 -4.55
CA ASN A 115 5.59 28.96 -4.69
C ASN A 115 5.91 30.03 -3.65
N ARG A 116 6.27 29.65 -2.42
CA ARG A 116 6.70 30.61 -1.39
C ARG A 116 8.01 31.29 -1.76
N GLU A 117 8.96 30.58 -2.34
CA GLU A 117 10.25 31.13 -2.80
C GLU A 117 10.09 32.29 -3.78
N LYS A 118 9.11 32.22 -4.69
CA LYS A 118 8.80 33.30 -5.66
C LYS A 118 8.39 34.61 -5.00
N PHE A 119 7.87 34.56 -3.77
CA PHE A 119 7.39 35.72 -3.04
C PHE A 119 8.16 35.95 -1.73
N ALA A 120 9.31 35.29 -1.54
CA ALA A 120 10.07 35.35 -0.28
C ALA A 120 10.53 36.77 0.11
N ALA A 121 10.61 37.69 -0.85
CA ALA A 121 10.96 39.09 -0.62
C ALA A 121 9.76 39.99 -0.22
N LEU A 122 8.52 39.46 -0.25
CA LEU A 122 7.31 40.23 0.03
C LEU A 122 6.64 39.71 1.32
N PRO A 123 6.18 40.59 2.22
CA PRO A 123 5.32 40.19 3.32
C PRO A 123 3.95 39.71 2.79
N ASP A 124 3.32 38.78 3.51
CA ASP A 124 2.08 38.10 3.09
C ASP A 124 0.97 39.05 2.61
N TRP A 125 0.78 40.20 3.28
CA TRP A 125 -0.24 41.17 2.92
C TRP A 125 -0.03 41.79 1.54
N GLN A 126 1.22 41.98 1.10
CA GLN A 126 1.53 42.51 -0.23
C GLN A 126 1.25 41.47 -1.32
N ILE A 127 1.45 40.19 -1.01
CA ILE A 127 1.11 39.07 -1.90
C ILE A 127 -0.42 39.03 -2.08
N LEU A 128 -1.16 39.10 -0.97
CA LEU A 128 -2.62 39.13 -0.98
C LEU A 128 -3.15 40.32 -1.78
N GLN A 129 -2.63 41.53 -1.55
CA GLN A 129 -3.06 42.72 -2.28
C GLN A 129 -2.81 42.60 -3.79
N LYS A 130 -1.62 42.13 -4.21
CA LYS A 130 -1.32 41.88 -5.63
C LYS A 130 -2.27 40.85 -6.27
N ASN A 131 -2.68 39.84 -5.52
CA ASN A 131 -3.64 38.85 -6.01
C ASN A 131 -5.04 39.45 -6.15
N PHE A 132 -5.50 40.24 -5.17
CA PHE A 132 -6.77 40.96 -5.24
C PHE A 132 -6.80 41.94 -6.42
N ASP A 133 -5.71 42.65 -6.67
CA ASP A 133 -5.61 43.60 -7.78
C ASP A 133 -5.61 42.91 -9.14
N ARG A 134 -5.11 41.67 -9.25
CA ARG A 134 -5.19 40.83 -10.48
C ARG A 134 -6.58 40.27 -10.78
N MET A 135 -7.49 40.27 -9.82
CA MET A 135 -8.86 39.74 -9.98
C MET A 135 -9.87 40.81 -10.40
N LYS A 136 -9.47 42.08 -10.41
CA LYS A 136 -10.25 43.20 -10.97
C LYS A 136 -10.03 43.30 -12.47
#